data_AF-A0A967GN30-F1
#
_entry.id   AF-A0A967GN30-F1
#
_cell.length_a   1.000
_cell.length_b   1.000
_cell.length_c   1.000
_cell.angle_alpha   90.00
_cell.angle_beta   90.00
_cell.angle_gamma   90.00
#
_symmetry.space_group_name_H-M   'P 1'
#
loop_
_entity.id
_entity.type
_entity.pdbx_description
1 polymer ?
#
loop_
_entity_poly.entity_id
_entity_poly.type
_entity_poly.pdbx_seq_one_letter_code
_entity_poly.pdbx_strand_id
1 'polypeptide(L)'
;GAGEAKPNGNFTSACGQQVYRANLFPKKYHGNHFACDPQQSMVHRSILERDGAGLRARRPEEHADNEFLSSSDGWFRPNNLRVGPDGALYIVDMYRE
;
A
#
# COMPACT_ATOMS: atom_id res chain seq x y z
N GLY A 1 4.03 -6.35 -16.12
CA GLY A 1 4.54 -7.74 -16.35
C GLY A 1 5.41 -8.18 -15.19
N ALA A 2 5.74 -9.47 -15.01
CA ALA A 2 6.41 -9.99 -13.79
C ALA A 2 7.75 -9.29 -13.41
N GLY A 3 8.40 -8.56 -14.33
CA GLY A 3 9.57 -7.71 -14.05
C GLY A 3 9.25 -6.33 -13.43
N GLU A 4 7.99 -5.91 -13.48
CA GLU A 4 7.45 -4.64 -12.95
C GLU A 4 6.89 -4.80 -11.53
N ALA A 5 6.66 -6.05 -11.10
CA ALA A 5 6.32 -6.42 -9.73
C ALA A 5 7.57 -6.55 -8.83
N LYS A 6 8.78 -6.48 -9.41
CA LYS A 6 10.00 -6.26 -8.63
C LYS A 6 10.00 -4.81 -8.16
N PRO A 7 10.05 -4.53 -6.85
CA PRO A 7 10.10 -3.16 -6.35
C PRO A 7 11.44 -2.54 -6.77
N ASN A 8 11.44 -1.86 -7.91
CA ASN A 8 12.54 -0.99 -8.35
C ASN A 8 12.55 0.35 -7.56
N GLY A 9 11.77 0.43 -6.47
CA GLY A 9 11.63 1.59 -5.62
C GLY A 9 10.71 2.69 -6.17
N ASN A 10 10.10 2.49 -7.34
CA ASN A 10 9.33 3.53 -8.01
C ASN A 10 7.84 3.16 -8.14
N PHE A 11 6.98 4.14 -7.85
CA PHE A 11 5.56 4.07 -8.18
C PHE A 11 5.37 4.46 -9.64
N THR A 12 4.47 3.78 -10.33
CA THR A 12 4.07 4.15 -11.68
C THR A 12 2.73 4.87 -11.68
N SER A 13 1.85 4.54 -10.73
CA SER A 13 0.56 5.23 -10.57
C SER A 13 0.06 5.19 -9.13
N ALA A 14 0.78 5.86 -8.22
CA ALA A 14 0.37 5.92 -6.82
C ALA A 14 -0.99 6.62 -6.65
N CYS A 15 -1.96 5.92 -6.08
CA CYS A 15 -3.29 6.45 -5.76
C CYS A 15 -3.79 5.92 -4.39
N GLY A 16 -5.02 6.26 -4.01
CA GLY A 16 -5.67 5.67 -2.83
C GLY A 16 -4.92 5.82 -1.51
N GLN A 17 -4.31 6.98 -1.23
CA GLN A 17 -3.46 7.18 -0.05
C GLN A 17 -4.26 7.04 1.26
N GLN A 18 -3.78 6.21 2.19
CA GLN A 18 -4.42 6.00 3.49
C GLN A 18 -3.39 5.82 4.60
N VAL A 19 -3.44 6.67 5.64
CA VAL A 19 -2.73 6.44 6.90
C VAL A 19 -3.60 5.59 7.82
N TYR A 20 -3.11 4.44 8.26
CA TYR A 20 -3.85 3.52 9.11
C TYR A 20 -3.78 3.97 10.57
N ARG A 21 -4.93 4.29 11.18
CA ARG A 21 -5.02 4.77 12.58
C ARG A 21 -6.04 3.98 13.41
N ALA A 22 -6.46 2.83 12.92
CA ALA A 22 -7.33 1.92 13.65
C ALA A 22 -6.50 0.88 14.44
N ASN A 23 -7.19 0.06 15.23
CA ASN A 23 -6.56 -0.87 16.17
C ASN A 23 -6.82 -2.35 15.83
N LEU A 24 -7.34 -2.65 14.63
CA LEU A 24 -7.61 -4.03 14.22
C LEU A 24 -6.33 -4.75 13.77
N PHE A 25 -5.49 -4.09 12.98
CA PHE A 25 -4.18 -4.64 12.61
C PHE A 25 -3.20 -4.62 13.79
N PRO A 26 -2.16 -5.47 13.79
CA PRO A 26 -1.11 -5.41 14.79
C PRO A 26 -0.53 -4.00 14.95
N LYS A 27 -0.13 -3.61 16.17
CA LYS A 27 0.32 -2.25 16.49
C LYS A 27 1.39 -1.68 15.54
N LYS A 28 2.25 -2.53 14.96
CA LYS A 28 3.27 -2.14 13.96
C LYS A 28 2.73 -1.55 12.65
N TYR A 29 1.42 -1.64 12.40
CA TYR A 29 0.76 -1.04 11.25
C TYR A 29 0.12 0.32 11.59
N HIS A 30 -0.03 0.65 12.87
CA HIS A 30 -0.61 1.91 13.30
C HIS A 30 0.33 3.07 12.95
N GLY A 31 -0.19 4.08 12.26
CA GLY A 31 0.55 5.23 11.74
C GLY A 31 1.22 4.98 10.39
N ASN A 32 1.15 3.76 9.85
CA ASN A 32 1.74 3.47 8.55
C ASN A 32 0.88 4.02 7.42
N HIS A 33 1.55 4.34 6.33
CA HIS A 33 0.98 4.80 5.09
C HIS A 33 0.78 3.64 4.12
N PHE A 34 -0.32 3.67 3.39
CA PHE A 34 -0.65 2.73 2.33
C PHE A 34 -1.03 3.48 1.05
N ALA A 35 -0.61 2.94 -0.09
CA ALA A 35 -0.86 3.49 -1.41
C ALA A 35 -1.17 2.36 -2.39
N CYS A 36 -2.16 2.56 -3.26
CA CYS A 36 -2.39 1.66 -4.38
C CYS A 36 -1.44 1.99 -5.53
N ASP A 37 -1.00 0.97 -6.27
CA ASP A 37 -0.47 1.11 -7.62
C ASP A 37 -1.26 0.17 -8.54
N PRO A 38 -2.27 0.69 -9.28
CA PRO A 38 -3.07 -0.11 -10.19
C PRO A 38 -2.26 -0.63 -11.38
N GLN A 39 -1.16 0.02 -11.76
CA GLN A 39 -0.36 -0.43 -12.91
C GLN A 39 0.42 -1.69 -12.57
N GLN A 40 0.90 -1.78 -11.33
CA GLN A 40 1.65 -2.91 -10.83
C GLN A 40 0.78 -3.91 -10.03
N SER A 41 -0.54 -3.72 -10.00
CA SER A 41 -1.49 -4.61 -9.32
C SER A 41 -1.12 -4.85 -7.85
N MET A 42 -0.75 -3.78 -7.13
CA MET A 42 -0.24 -3.85 -5.77
C MET A 42 -0.79 -2.76 -4.84
N VAL A 43 -0.66 -3.00 -3.54
CA VAL A 43 -0.79 -2.00 -2.49
C VAL A 43 0.53 -1.93 -1.75
N HIS A 44 1.15 -0.76 -1.79
CA HIS A 44 2.38 -0.44 -1.09
C HIS A 44 2.12 -0.03 0.35
N ARG A 45 3.05 -0.37 1.25
CA ARG A 45 3.07 0.09 2.64
C ARG A 45 4.39 0.76 2.97
N SER A 46 4.31 1.93 3.60
CA SER A 46 5.45 2.66 4.14
C SER A 46 5.26 2.96 5.62
N ILE A 47 6.34 2.91 6.40
CA ILE A 47 6.42 3.47 7.74
C ILE A 47 6.72 4.96 7.60
N LEU A 48 5.95 5.80 8.27
CA LEU A 48 6.17 7.24 8.33
C LEU A 48 6.90 7.60 9.61
N GLU A 49 8.03 8.29 9.48
CA GLU A 49 8.82 8.80 10.60
C GLU A 49 8.94 10.32 10.46
N ARG A 50 8.93 11.05 11.58
CA ARG A 50 9.23 12.48 11.57
C ARG A 50 10.69 12.70 11.20
N ASP A 51 10.91 13.68 10.32
CA ASP A 51 12.25 14.11 9.92
C ASP A 51 12.27 15.65 9.91
N GLY A 52 12.65 16.23 11.06
CA GLY A 52 12.52 17.66 11.32
C GLY A 52 11.08 18.15 11.20
N ALA A 53 10.85 19.13 10.31
CA ALA A 53 9.53 19.65 9.98
C ALA A 53 8.76 18.76 8.98
N GLY A 54 9.42 17.78 8.35
CA GLY A 54 8.86 16.89 7.36
C GLY A 54 8.56 15.48 7.85
N LEU A 55 8.19 14.63 6.89
CA LEU A 55 8.01 13.19 7.08
C LEU A 55 8.92 12.44 6.13
N ARG A 56 9.54 11.38 6.63
CA ARG A 56 10.31 10.42 5.85
C ARG A 56 9.52 9.12 5.76
N ALA A 57 9.23 8.69 4.55
CA ALA A 57 8.63 7.39 4.30
C ALA A 57 9.74 6.36 4.08
N ARG A 58 9.63 5.20 4.72
CA ARG A 58 10.50 4.05 4.42
C ARG A 58 9.69 2.77 4.28
N ARG A 59 10.21 1.85 3.47
CA ARG A 59 9.67 0.51 3.35
C ARG A 59 9.96 -0.30 4.63
N PRO A 60 8.99 -1.08 5.16
CA PRO A 60 9.25 -2.06 6.20
C PRO A 60 10.22 -3.14 5.71
N GLU A 61 11.13 -3.59 6.57
CA GLU A 61 12.11 -4.64 6.22
C GLU A 61 11.43 -5.97 5.87
N GLU A 62 10.32 -6.29 6.54
CA GLU A 62 9.47 -7.45 6.21
C GLU A 62 8.85 -7.40 4.80
N HIS A 63 8.90 -6.24 4.15
CA HIS A 63 8.44 -6.00 2.78
C HIS A 63 9.55 -5.47 1.88
N ALA A 64 10.81 -5.86 2.14
CA ALA A 64 11.94 -5.46 1.31
C ALA A 64 11.85 -6.04 -0.11
N ASP A 65 11.52 -7.33 -0.21
CA ASP A 65 11.48 -8.09 -1.48
C ASP A 65 10.05 -8.33 -2.00
N ASN A 66 9.03 -7.87 -1.28
CA ASN A 66 7.62 -8.01 -1.65
C ASN A 66 6.81 -6.77 -1.24
N GLU A 67 5.56 -6.70 -1.70
CA GLU A 67 4.64 -5.64 -1.30
C GLU A 67 3.70 -6.08 -0.18
N PHE A 68 3.02 -5.12 0.45
CA PHE A 68 2.00 -5.42 1.45
C PHE A 68 0.88 -6.28 0.87
N LEU A 69 0.46 -5.98 -0.36
CA LEU A 69 -0.42 -6.83 -1.15
C LEU A 69 -0.02 -6.74 -2.61
N SER A 70 0.10 -7.88 -3.28
CA SER A 70 0.25 -7.97 -4.73
C SER A 70 -0.60 -9.13 -5.24
N SER A 71 -1.14 -8.99 -6.45
CA SER A 71 -1.92 -10.03 -7.10
C SER A 71 -1.23 -10.58 -8.33
N SER A 72 -1.41 -11.88 -8.60
CA SER A 72 -1.06 -12.49 -9.89
C SER A 72 -2.19 -12.40 -10.92
N ASP A 73 -3.37 -11.92 -10.52
CA ASP A 73 -4.48 -11.65 -11.44
C ASP A 73 -4.20 -10.37 -12.24
N GLY A 74 -4.21 -10.49 -13.58
CA GLY A 74 -3.93 -9.39 -14.50
C GLY A 74 -5.02 -8.29 -14.49
N TRP A 75 -6.19 -8.58 -13.93
CA TRP A 75 -7.32 -7.65 -13.85
C TRP A 75 -7.45 -6.95 -12.50
N PHE A 76 -6.62 -7.32 -11.52
CA PHE A 76 -6.58 -6.64 -10.23
C PHE A 76 -5.98 -5.23 -10.40
N ARG A 77 -6.80 -4.21 -10.20
CA ARG A 77 -6.48 -2.79 -10.36
C ARG A 77 -6.95 -2.01 -9.12
N PRO A 78 -6.22 -2.13 -7.98
CA PRO A 78 -6.58 -1.43 -6.76
C PRO A 78 -6.51 0.08 -6.99
N ASN A 79 -7.57 0.79 -6.65
CA ASN A 79 -7.71 2.22 -6.95
C ASN A 79 -7.84 3.10 -5.70
N ASN A 80 -8.53 2.62 -4.66
CA ASN A 80 -8.73 3.41 -3.45
C ASN A 80 -8.66 2.56 -2.18
N LEU A 81 -8.26 3.19 -1.07
CA LEU A 81 -8.17 2.57 0.24
C LEU A 81 -9.01 3.33 1.25
N ARG A 82 -9.67 2.61 2.15
CA ARG A 82 -10.34 3.23 3.30
C ARG A 82 -10.31 2.35 4.53
N VAL A 83 -10.14 2.97 5.69
CA VAL A 83 -10.35 2.27 6.97
C VAL A 83 -11.83 2.34 7.34
N GLY A 84 -12.46 1.18 7.53
CA GLY A 84 -13.85 1.07 7.96
C GLY A 84 -14.03 1.27 9.48
N PRO A 85 -15.27 1.35 9.97
CA PRO A 85 -15.57 1.56 11.39
C PRO A 85 -15.14 0.37 12.28
N ASP A 86 -15.05 -0.83 11.70
CA ASP A 86 -14.50 -2.04 12.29
C ASP A 86 -12.97 -2.05 12.38
N GLY A 87 -12.31 -1.07 11.75
CA GLY A 87 -10.86 -0.93 11.71
C GLY A 87 -10.19 -1.75 10.60
N ALA A 88 -10.94 -2.43 9.73
CA ALA A 88 -10.36 -3.10 8.58
C ALA A 88 -9.94 -2.11 7.48
N LEU A 89 -8.94 -2.51 6.68
CA LEU A 89 -8.51 -1.76 5.49
C LEU A 89 -9.24 -2.31 4.27
N TYR A 90 -10.16 -1.52 3.73
CA TYR A 90 -10.94 -1.83 2.55
C TYR A 90 -10.22 -1.34 1.30
N ILE A 91 -10.24 -2.16 0.25
CA ILE A 91 -9.64 -1.87 -1.05
C ILE A 91 -10.77 -1.82 -2.08
N VAL A 92 -10.81 -0.73 -2.84
CA VAL A 92 -11.68 -0.61 -4.02
C VAL A 92 -10.87 -1.03 -5.23
N ASP A 93 -11.33 -2.06 -5.93
CA ASP A 93 -10.71 -2.60 -7.13
C ASP A 93 -11.53 -2.23 -8.37
N MET A 94 -10.86 -1.71 -9.41
CA MET A 94 -11.47 -1.48 -10.72
C MET A 94 -11.29 -2.72 -11.60
N TYR A 95 -12.00 -3.78 -11.26
CA TYR A 95 -12.04 -5.01 -12.03
C TYR A 95 -12.89 -4.83 -13.29
N ARG A 96 -12.36 -5.17 -14.46
CA ARG A 96 -13.06 -5.15 -15.75
C ARG A 96 -12.64 -6.38 -16.54
N GLU A 97 -13.57 -7.04 -17.22
CA GLU A 97 -13.31 -8.13 -18.18
C GLU A 97 -13.29 -7.60 -19.62
#